data_AF-A0A7W9TIK5-F1
#
_entry.id   AF-A0A7W9TIK5-F1
#
_cell.length_a   1.000
_cell.length_b   1.000
_cell.length_c   1.000
_cell.angle_alpha   90.00
_cell.angle_beta   90.00
_cell.angle_gamma   90.00
#
_symmetry.space_group_name_H-M   'P 1'
#
loop_
_entity.id
_entity.type
_entity.pdbx_description
1 polymer ?
#
loop_
_entity_poly.entity_id
_entity_poly.type
_entity_poly.pdbx_seq_one_letter_code
_entity_poly.pdbx_strand_id
1 'polypeptide(L)' 'MKLRRHGIAPLASRNSARLALATDLPASVLADFTGTSISNSTRWTGYAKRDWLDYIASRVDP' A
#
# COMPACT_ATOMS: atom_id res chain seq x y z
N MET A 1 16.73 7.35 -16.87
CA MET A 1 15.75 6.35 -16.37
C MET A 1 15.36 5.40 -17.50
N LYS A 2 15.85 4.15 -17.50
CA LYS A 2 15.61 3.14 -18.55
C LYS A 2 14.12 2.85 -18.74
N LEU A 3 13.34 2.71 -17.67
CA LEU A 3 11.89 2.48 -17.73
C LEU A 3 11.11 3.62 -18.41
N ARG A 4 11.48 4.88 -18.15
CA ARG A 4 10.80 6.04 -18.77
C ARG A 4 10.96 6.05 -20.29
N ARG A 5 12.09 5.54 -20.80
CA ARG A 5 12.33 5.39 -22.25
C ARG A 5 11.41 4.36 -22.88
N HIS A 6 10.85 3.44 -22.09
CA HIS A 6 9.89 2.43 -22.53
C HIS A 6 8.43 2.81 -22.18
N GLY A 7 8.14 4.09 -21.91
CA GLY A 7 6.78 4.56 -21.61
C GLY A 7 6.27 4.22 -20.21
N ILE A 8 7.06 3.54 -19.37
CA ILE A 8 6.67 3.19 -18.00
C ILE A 8 7.01 4.37 -17.09
N ALA A 9 6.01 4.94 -16.44
CA ALA A 9 6.15 6.02 -15.47
C ALA A 9 6.39 5.46 -14.05
N PRO A 10 7.65 5.25 -13.61
CA PRO A 10 7.93 4.36 -12.49
C PRO A 10 7.41 4.90 -11.15
N LEU A 11 7.40 6.22 -11.00
CA LEU A 11 6.87 6.88 -9.80
C LEU A 11 5.34 6.73 -9.72
N ALA A 12 4.63 6.97 -10.83
CA ALA A 12 3.19 6.81 -10.88
C ALA A 12 2.79 5.36 -10.61
N SER A 13 3.45 4.40 -11.26
CA SER A 13 3.21 2.97 -11.04
C SER A 13 3.45 2.57 -9.58
N ARG A 14 4.53 3.05 -8.95
CA ARG A 14 4.81 2.79 -7.53
C ARG A 14 3.76 3.39 -6.61
N ASN A 15 3.30 4.61 -6.88
CA ASN A 15 2.27 5.26 -6.07
C ASN A 15 0.92 4.54 -6.20
N SER A 16 0.54 4.13 -7.41
CA SER A 16 -0.67 3.32 -7.64
C SER A 16 -0.60 1.98 -6.92
N ALA A 17 0.53 1.27 -7.01
CA ALA A 17 0.71 0.01 -6.30
C ALA A 17 0.65 0.19 -4.77
N ARG A 18 1.26 1.26 -4.25
CA ARG A 18 1.23 1.56 -2.81
C ARG A 18 -0.17 1.94 -2.33
N LEU A 19 -0.94 2.67 -3.14
CA LEU A 19 -2.33 2.99 -2.84
C LEU A 19 -3.20 1.73 -2.84
N ALA A 20 -3.02 0.83 -3.81
CA ALA A 20 -3.73 -0.45 -3.85
C ALA A 20 -3.40 -1.33 -2.63
N LEU A 21 -2.12 -1.46 -2.26
CA LEU A 21 -1.78 -2.19 -1.03
C LEU A 21 -2.38 -1.55 0.22
N ALA A 22 -2.48 -0.21 0.25
CA ALA A 22 -3.07 0.52 1.36
C ALA A 22 -4.60 0.39 1.46
N THR A 23 -5.30 -0.11 0.42
CA THR A 23 -6.72 -0.46 0.53
C THR A 23 -6.94 -1.77 1.26
N ASP A 24 -5.95 -2.67 1.19
CA ASP A 24 -6.12 -4.06 1.63
C ASP A 24 -5.39 -4.33 2.95
N LEU A 25 -4.42 -3.49 3.33
CA LEU A 25 -3.54 -3.73 4.48
C LEU A 25 -3.65 -2.61 5.54
N PRO A 26 -3.67 -2.97 6.84
CA PRO A 26 -3.53 -2.01 7.92
C PRO A 26 -2.17 -1.30 7.89
N ALA A 27 -2.07 -0.09 8.46
CA ALA A 27 -0.87 0.73 8.40
C ALA A 27 0.38 0.05 8.98
N SER A 28 0.24 -0.73 10.06
CA SER A 28 1.36 -1.49 10.64
C SER A 28 1.89 -2.55 9.67
N VAL A 29 1.00 -3.36 9.10
CA VAL A 29 1.34 -4.43 8.15
C VAL A 29 1.96 -3.85 6.87
N LEU A 30 1.40 -2.75 6.37
CA LEU A 30 1.93 -2.05 5.20
C LEU A 30 3.32 -1.45 5.47
N ALA A 31 3.57 -0.95 6.69
CA ALA A 31 4.88 -0.41 7.08
C ALA A 31 5.94 -1.50 7.07
N ASP A 32 5.66 -2.62 7.72
CA ASP A 32 6.54 -3.78 7.79
C ASP A 32 6.78 -4.38 6.40
N PHE A 33 5.73 -4.55 5.60
CA PHE A 33 5.81 -5.13 4.25
C PHE A 33 6.64 -4.29 3.28
N THR A 34 6.55 -2.96 3.37
CA THR A 34 7.22 -2.06 2.42
C THR A 34 8.53 -1.47 2.97
N GLY A 35 8.89 -1.76 4.22
CA GLY A 35 10.04 -1.20 4.91
C GLY A 35 9.95 0.32 5.11
N THR A 36 8.74 0.89 5.15
CA THR A 36 8.52 2.32 5.33
C THR A 36 8.15 2.66 6.78
N SER A 37 8.18 3.95 7.13
CA SER A 37 7.79 4.35 8.48
C SER A 37 6.29 4.19 8.71
N ILE A 38 5.91 3.89 9.95
CA ILE A 38 4.50 3.82 10.34
C ILE A 38 3.75 5.11 10.00
N SER A 39 4.36 6.28 10.21
CA SER A 39 3.75 7.57 9.86
C SER A 39 3.49 7.74 8.37
N ASN A 40 4.39 7.24 7.50
CA ASN A 40 4.15 7.25 6.06
C ASN A 40 3.02 6.28 5.70
N SER A 41 3.04 5.08 6.28
CA SER A 41 2.00 4.06 6.08
C SER A 41 0.60 4.52 6.51
N THR A 42 0.48 5.22 7.63
CA THR A 42 -0.77 5.85 8.10
C THR A 42 -1.30 6.88 7.11
N ARG A 43 -0.42 7.65 6.45
CA ARG A 43 -0.86 8.58 5.41
C ARG A 43 -1.42 7.84 4.19
N TRP A 44 -0.75 6.79 3.74
CA TRP A 44 -1.19 6.00 2.59
C TRP A 44 -2.52 5.28 2.82
N THR A 45 -2.70 4.66 3.99
CA THR A 45 -3.99 4.06 4.39
C THR A 45 -5.08 5.12 4.53
N GLY A 46 -4.75 6.31 5.03
CA GLY A 46 -5.66 7.47 5.01
C GLY A 46 -6.05 7.93 3.60
N TYR A 47 -5.15 7.84 2.61
CA TYR A 47 -5.45 8.15 1.21
C TYR A 47 -6.33 7.10 0.54
N ALA A 48 -6.18 5.82 0.90
CA ALA A 48 -6.99 4.73 0.40
C ALA A 48 -8.46 4.83 0.84
N LYS A 49 -8.74 5.48 1.99
CA LYS A 49 -10.08 5.69 2.57
C LYS A 49 -10.93 4.42 2.70
N ARG A 50 -10.30 3.24 2.73
CA ARG A 50 -10.96 1.94 2.81
C ARG A 50 -10.74 1.33 4.19
N ASP A 51 -11.76 0.67 4.71
CA ASP A 51 -11.62 -0.14 5.91
C ASP A 51 -10.86 -1.44 5.59
N TRP A 52 -10.26 -2.03 6.62
CA TRP A 52 -9.40 -3.22 6.56
C TRP A 52 -10.08 -4.39 7.27
N LEU A 53 -11.42 -4.38 7.31
CA LEU A 53 -12.21 -5.41 7.98
C LEU A 53 -12.05 -6.76 7.30
N ASP A 54 -11.98 -6.78 5.96
CA ASP A 54 -11.72 -7.99 5.18
C ASP A 54 -10.38 -8.63 5.55
N TYR A 55 -9.34 -7.81 5.77
CA TYR A 55 -8.05 -8.29 6.25
C TYR A 55 -8.16 -8.95 7.63
N ILE A 56 -8.85 -8.31 8.58
CA ILE A 56 -9.06 -8.89 9.93
C ILE A 56 -9.81 -10.22 9.82
N ALA A 57 -10.90 -10.26 9.04
CA ALA A 57 -11.70 -11.47 8.85
C ALA A 57 -10.82 -12.62 8.33
N SER A 58 -10.00 -12.37 7.31
CA SER A 58 -9.09 -13.39 6.75
C SER A 58 -8.03 -13.91 7.73
N ARG A 59 -7.71 -13.14 8.78
CA ARG A 59 -6.72 -13.55 9.80
C ARG A 59 -7.32 -14.35 10.94
N VAL A 60 -8.65 -14.30 11.09
CA VAL A 60 -9.39 -15.01 12.15
C VAL A 60 -9.91 -16.35 11.64
N ASP A 61 -10.03 -16.53 10.32
CA ASP A 61 -10.26 -17.85 9.73
C ASP A 61 -9.10 -18.81 10.05
N PRO A 62 -9.39 -20.02 10.59
CA PRO A 62 -8.38 -20.98 11.05
C PRO A 62 -7.61 -21.70 9.94
#